data_AF-A0A2V2DJJ1-F1
#
_entry.id   AF-A0A2V2DJJ1-F1
#
_cell.length_a   1.000
_cell.length_b   1.000
_cell.length_c   1.000
_cell.angle_alpha   90.00
_cell.angle_beta   90.00
_cell.angle_gamma   90.00
#
_symmetry.space_group_name_H-M   'P 1'
#
loop_
_entity.id
_entity.type
_entity.pdbx_description
1 polymer ?
#
loop_
_entity_poly.entity_id
_entity_poly.type
_entity_poly.pdbx_seq_one_letter_code
_entity_poly.pdbx_strand_id
1 'polypeptide(L)'
;MTGKVIDYDKMDIQGEKIELDVEGKYSTQAMTDQVIEFCTQLLIDGSKFDEEKRENVFDLIYQYIKTNHRILYSPISNLIYTWFDKESSKTAEKKLATMTANLQYVSSYIETEKYKQRLKSVQGSKNEEKYYYDTEKAILKIWDHVNLAQQQYRTLKQSEDEYKDKFNRSISPIKDELELKVKEVTKKIDDIYSQLLTIVGIFTALAFLLFGGLTSLGNIFNNTQLPILKLIIIGCIWGIGILNTVFVFLFCIEKITNLDFGNSKKNKYPIFRKYLIVWWSDFFLLSMVALSSWAYYIQNRKILNWFENICKTQPQIATILGFVIIILLICLMGKILYRKTKACHIDE
;
A
#
# COMPACT_ATOMS: atom_id res chain seq x y z
N MET A 1 30.14 -8.54 -47.00
CA MET A 1 29.27 -9.50 -46.30
C MET A 1 27.97 -8.79 -45.99
N THR A 2 26.98 -8.94 -46.85
CA THR A 2 25.66 -8.32 -46.75
C THR A 2 24.72 -9.28 -46.04
N GLY A 3 24.49 -9.05 -44.74
CA GLY A 3 23.56 -9.84 -43.93
C GLY A 3 22.12 -9.49 -44.28
N LYS A 4 21.40 -10.45 -44.86
CA LYS A 4 19.93 -10.39 -45.00
C LYS A 4 19.34 -10.73 -43.63
N VAL A 5 18.74 -9.75 -42.97
CA VAL A 5 17.85 -9.97 -41.82
C VAL A 5 16.53 -10.49 -42.38
N ILE A 6 16.15 -11.71 -42.02
CA ILE A 6 14.84 -12.28 -42.38
C ILE A 6 13.86 -11.82 -41.31
N ASP A 7 12.88 -11.04 -41.72
CA ASP A 7 11.76 -10.56 -40.90
C ASP A 7 10.68 -11.65 -40.86
N TYR A 8 10.53 -12.28 -39.69
CA TYR A 8 9.62 -13.41 -39.47
C TYR A 8 8.15 -12.99 -39.33
N ASP A 9 7.84 -11.69 -39.25
CA ASP A 9 6.47 -11.17 -39.08
C ASP A 9 5.66 -11.10 -40.39
N LYS A 10 6.19 -11.60 -41.51
CA LYS A 10 5.51 -11.62 -42.83
C LYS A 10 5.14 -13.00 -43.37
N MET A 11 5.27 -14.07 -42.57
CA MET A 11 4.72 -15.38 -42.96
C MET A 11 3.24 -15.46 -42.55
N ASP A 12 2.37 -15.07 -43.47
CA ASP A 12 0.93 -15.29 -43.39
C ASP A 12 0.68 -16.80 -43.50
N ILE A 13 0.62 -17.48 -42.36
CA ILE A 13 0.25 -18.90 -42.29
C ILE A 13 -1.27 -18.94 -42.46
N GLN A 14 -1.72 -18.95 -43.72
CA GLN A 14 -3.07 -19.38 -44.05
C GLN A 14 -3.22 -20.83 -43.61
N GLY A 15 -3.87 -21.01 -42.45
CA GLY A 15 -4.26 -22.31 -41.93
C GLY A 15 -5.26 -22.96 -42.88
N GLU A 16 -4.74 -23.72 -43.85
CA GLU A 16 -5.52 -24.67 -44.61
C GLU A 16 -6.04 -25.70 -43.61
N LYS A 17 -7.36 -25.72 -43.38
CA LYS A 17 -8.03 -26.75 -42.58
C LYS A 17 -7.81 -28.08 -43.29
N ILE A 18 -6.83 -28.85 -42.83
CA ILE A 18 -6.70 -30.25 -43.21
C ILE A 18 -7.84 -30.99 -42.51
N GLU A 19 -8.93 -31.21 -43.23
CA GLU A 19 -10.02 -32.08 -42.80
C GLU A 19 -9.51 -33.51 -42.90
N LEU A 20 -9.02 -34.04 -41.77
CA LEU A 20 -8.62 -35.43 -41.65
C LEU A 20 -9.90 -36.28 -41.60
N ASP A 21 -10.30 -36.79 -42.76
CA ASP A 21 -11.27 -37.88 -42.86
C ASP A 21 -10.65 -39.14 -42.24
N VAL A 22 -11.02 -39.43 -40.99
CA VAL A 22 -10.62 -40.64 -40.26
C VAL A 22 -11.80 -41.61 -40.20
N GLU A 23 -12.40 -41.94 -41.34
CA GLU A 23 -13.13 -43.20 -41.47
C GLU A 23 -12.13 -44.37 -41.59
N GLY A 24 -11.62 -44.84 -40.44
CA GLY A 24 -10.81 -46.05 -40.44
C GLY A 24 -10.12 -46.41 -39.12
N LYS A 25 -10.66 -47.46 -38.47
CA LYS A 25 -9.99 -48.34 -37.49
C LYS A 25 -9.46 -47.66 -36.21
N TYR A 26 -10.14 -47.93 -35.09
CA TYR A 26 -9.81 -47.55 -33.71
C TYR A 26 -10.18 -46.12 -33.33
N SER A 27 -11.29 -45.96 -32.61
CA SER A 27 -11.52 -44.74 -31.85
C SER A 27 -10.53 -44.71 -30.69
N THR A 28 -9.59 -43.76 -30.71
CA THR A 28 -8.65 -43.50 -29.61
C THR A 28 -9.38 -43.25 -28.29
N GLN A 29 -10.62 -42.76 -28.36
CA GLN A 29 -11.50 -42.62 -27.21
C GLN A 29 -11.92 -43.98 -26.63
N ALA A 30 -12.37 -44.91 -27.47
CA ALA A 30 -12.76 -46.25 -27.00
C ALA A 30 -11.57 -47.00 -26.35
N MET A 31 -10.38 -46.87 -26.94
CA MET A 31 -9.15 -47.42 -26.34
C MET A 31 -8.83 -46.76 -25.00
N THR A 32 -9.06 -45.45 -24.87
CA THR A 32 -8.84 -44.69 -23.64
C THR A 32 -9.79 -45.16 -22.54
N ASP A 33 -11.08 -45.31 -22.87
CA ASP A 33 -12.11 -45.75 -21.92
C ASP A 33 -11.82 -47.15 -21.38
N GLN A 34 -11.41 -48.09 -22.25
CA GLN A 34 -11.00 -49.44 -21.82
C GLN A 34 -9.75 -49.44 -20.94
N VAL A 35 -8.76 -48.57 -21.22
CA VAL A 35 -7.58 -48.41 -20.36
C VAL A 35 -7.97 -47.88 -18.98
N ILE A 36 -8.84 -46.88 -18.94
CA ILE A 36 -9.36 -46.32 -17.69
C ILE A 36 -10.16 -47.37 -16.92
N GLU A 37 -10.94 -48.21 -17.61
CA GLU A 37 -11.74 -49.26 -17.01
C GLU A 37 -10.88 -50.25 -16.20
N PHE A 38 -9.88 -50.90 -16.83
CA PHE A 38 -9.03 -51.83 -16.09
C PHE A 38 -8.14 -51.12 -15.06
N CYS A 39 -7.71 -49.88 -15.32
CA CYS A 39 -6.98 -49.07 -14.32
C CYS A 39 -7.84 -48.77 -13.09
N THR A 40 -9.15 -48.56 -13.26
CA THR A 40 -10.07 -48.29 -12.16
C THR A 40 -10.30 -49.55 -11.32
N GLN A 41 -10.37 -50.73 -11.95
CA GLN A 41 -10.46 -52.00 -11.22
C GLN A 41 -9.19 -52.26 -10.36
N LEU A 42 -8.03 -51.79 -10.80
CA LEU A 42 -6.78 -51.85 -10.01
C LEU A 42 -6.79 -50.95 -8.76
N LEU A 43 -7.78 -50.07 -8.58
CA LEU A 43 -7.90 -49.21 -7.39
C LEU A 43 -8.73 -49.81 -6.27
N ILE A 44 -9.27 -51.01 -6.47
CA ILE A 44 -10.00 -51.73 -5.42
C ILE A 44 -9.08 -51.93 -4.22
N ASP A 45 -9.58 -51.64 -3.02
CA ASP A 45 -8.81 -51.81 -1.79
C ASP A 45 -8.25 -53.24 -1.72
N GLY A 46 -6.96 -53.39 -1.37
CA GLY A 46 -6.27 -54.66 -1.39
C GLY A 46 -6.94 -55.73 -0.51
N SER A 47 -7.67 -55.34 0.54
CA SER A 47 -8.46 -56.28 1.37
C SER A 47 -9.63 -56.94 0.61
N LYS A 48 -10.06 -56.33 -0.49
CA LYS A 48 -11.17 -56.77 -1.35
C LYS A 48 -10.70 -57.18 -2.74
N PHE A 49 -9.39 -57.24 -2.98
CA PHE A 49 -8.81 -57.65 -4.26
C PHE A 49 -8.52 -59.16 -4.24
N ASP A 50 -9.59 -59.94 -4.27
CA ASP A 50 -9.56 -61.40 -4.21
C ASP A 50 -9.12 -62.05 -5.54
N GLU A 51 -9.20 -63.38 -5.61
CA GLU A 51 -8.85 -64.14 -6.81
C GLU A 51 -9.74 -63.81 -8.02
N GLU A 52 -11.04 -63.64 -7.79
CA GLU A 52 -12.00 -63.30 -8.86
C GLU A 52 -11.70 -61.91 -9.45
N LYS A 53 -11.39 -60.92 -8.61
CA LYS A 53 -10.99 -59.59 -9.06
C LYS A 53 -9.70 -59.59 -9.87
N ARG A 54 -8.70 -60.36 -9.44
CA ARG A 54 -7.43 -60.53 -10.16
C ARG A 54 -7.66 -61.09 -11.57
N GLU A 55 -8.47 -62.14 -11.65
CA GLU A 55 -8.85 -62.75 -12.92
C GLU A 55 -9.62 -61.80 -13.82
N ASN A 56 -10.58 -61.07 -13.26
CA ASN A 56 -11.35 -60.10 -14.02
C ASN A 56 -10.46 -59.01 -14.64
N VAL A 57 -9.47 -58.49 -13.88
CA VAL A 57 -8.52 -57.51 -14.43
C VAL A 57 -7.66 -58.14 -15.53
N PHE A 58 -7.19 -59.38 -15.35
CA PHE A 58 -6.48 -60.11 -16.40
C PHE A 58 -7.34 -60.23 -17.66
N ASP A 59 -8.61 -60.60 -17.52
CA ASP A 59 -9.55 -60.77 -18.63
C ASP A 59 -9.85 -59.45 -19.34
N LEU A 60 -9.96 -58.33 -18.63
CA LEU A 60 -10.10 -57.00 -19.24
C LEU A 60 -8.87 -56.64 -20.09
N ILE A 61 -7.66 -56.89 -19.59
CA ILE A 61 -6.44 -56.66 -20.36
C ILE A 61 -6.36 -57.62 -21.55
N TYR A 62 -6.75 -58.88 -21.37
CA TYR A 62 -6.81 -59.88 -22.44
C TYR A 62 -7.75 -59.44 -23.58
N GLN A 63 -8.97 -58.99 -23.24
CA GLN A 63 -9.92 -58.47 -24.24
C GLN A 63 -9.41 -57.21 -24.93
N TYR A 64 -8.74 -56.32 -24.19
CA TYR A 64 -8.10 -55.15 -24.77
C TYR A 64 -7.04 -55.53 -25.81
N ILE A 65 -6.20 -56.53 -25.51
CA ILE A 65 -5.15 -57.01 -26.43
C ILE A 65 -5.73 -57.74 -27.65
N LYS A 66 -6.87 -58.44 -27.51
CA LYS A 66 -7.57 -59.05 -28.65
C LYS A 66 -8.15 -58.02 -29.61
N THR A 67 -8.63 -56.89 -29.08
CA THR A 67 -9.36 -55.88 -29.84
C THR A 67 -8.45 -54.77 -30.37
N ASN A 68 -7.32 -54.50 -29.71
CA ASN A 68 -6.47 -53.35 -30.00
C ASN A 68 -5.01 -53.76 -30.28
N HIS A 69 -4.34 -52.99 -31.14
CA HIS A 69 -2.95 -53.28 -31.52
C HIS A 69 -1.90 -52.76 -30.53
N ARG A 70 -2.24 -51.82 -29.64
CA ARG A 70 -1.30 -51.14 -28.75
C ARG A 70 -1.99 -50.64 -27.48
N ILE A 71 -1.26 -50.64 -26.36
CA ILE A 71 -1.67 -49.99 -25.11
C ILE A 71 -1.39 -48.49 -25.17
N LEU A 72 -2.40 -47.69 -24.84
CA LEU A 72 -2.24 -46.25 -24.64
C LEU A 72 -1.76 -45.99 -23.21
N TYR A 73 -0.53 -45.49 -23.07
CA TYR A 73 0.03 -45.15 -21.75
C TYR A 73 -0.38 -43.75 -21.27
N SER A 74 -0.72 -42.85 -22.19
CA SER A 74 -1.15 -41.48 -21.86
C SER A 74 -2.34 -41.44 -20.88
N PRO A 75 -3.42 -42.24 -21.05
CA PRO A 75 -4.49 -42.33 -20.07
C PRO A 75 -4.02 -42.76 -18.67
N ILE A 76 -3.04 -43.66 -18.58
CA ILE A 76 -2.47 -44.12 -17.30
C ILE A 76 -1.73 -42.97 -16.61
N SER A 77 -0.85 -42.29 -17.32
CA SER A 77 -0.11 -41.12 -16.80
C SER A 77 -1.07 -40.01 -16.38
N ASN A 78 -2.08 -39.69 -17.19
CA ASN A 78 -3.07 -38.66 -16.88
C ASN A 78 -3.88 -39.00 -15.63
N LEU A 79 -4.26 -40.27 -15.45
CA LEU A 79 -4.97 -40.73 -14.27
C LEU A 79 -4.11 -40.53 -13.01
N ILE A 80 -2.84 -40.92 -13.07
CA ILE A 80 -1.88 -40.77 -11.97
C ILE A 80 -1.68 -39.28 -11.63
N TYR A 81 -1.40 -38.43 -12.64
CA TYR A 81 -1.15 -37.00 -12.43
C TYR A 81 -2.39 -36.31 -11.85
N THR A 82 -3.58 -36.67 -12.33
CA THR A 82 -4.84 -36.12 -11.81
C THR A 82 -5.02 -36.40 -10.31
N TRP A 83 -4.60 -37.58 -9.81
CA TRP A 83 -4.66 -37.84 -8.37
C TRP A 83 -3.75 -36.91 -7.59
N PHE A 84 -2.53 -36.68 -8.06
CA PHE A 84 -1.60 -35.82 -7.35
C PHE A 84 -1.94 -34.32 -7.46
N ASP A 85 -2.62 -33.90 -8.52
CA ASP A 85 -3.03 -32.50 -8.71
C ASP A 85 -4.31 -32.16 -7.93
N LYS A 86 -5.27 -33.09 -7.84
CA LYS A 86 -6.60 -32.83 -7.24
C LYS A 86 -6.74 -33.31 -5.81
N GLU A 87 -5.93 -34.27 -5.38
CA GLU A 87 -6.05 -34.89 -4.06
C GLU A 87 -4.85 -34.56 -3.17
N SER A 88 -4.97 -34.84 -1.87
CA SER A 88 -3.82 -34.72 -0.97
C SER A 88 -2.71 -35.70 -1.39
N SER A 89 -1.44 -35.32 -1.23
CA SER A 89 -0.28 -36.17 -1.59
C SER A 89 -0.41 -37.58 -0.99
N LYS A 90 -0.88 -37.67 0.26
CA LYS A 90 -1.10 -38.94 0.97
C LYS A 90 -2.18 -39.80 0.31
N THR A 91 -3.25 -39.21 -0.19
CA THR A 91 -4.33 -39.95 -0.88
C THR A 91 -3.86 -40.46 -2.24
N ALA A 92 -3.18 -39.60 -3.02
CA ALA A 92 -2.63 -39.96 -4.32
C ALA A 92 -1.57 -41.08 -4.21
N GLU A 93 -0.67 -40.98 -3.24
CA GLU A 93 0.33 -42.02 -2.94
C GLU A 93 -0.33 -43.34 -2.54
N LYS A 94 -1.39 -43.30 -1.73
CA LYS A 94 -2.15 -44.49 -1.37
C LYS A 94 -2.78 -45.15 -2.61
N LYS A 95 -3.42 -44.37 -3.49
CA LYS A 95 -4.02 -44.90 -4.73
C LYS A 95 -2.98 -45.56 -5.64
N LEU A 96 -1.83 -44.91 -5.81
CA LEU A 96 -0.74 -45.44 -6.62
C LEU A 96 -0.14 -46.71 -6.00
N ALA A 97 0.04 -46.75 -4.67
CA ALA A 97 0.50 -47.94 -3.98
C ALA A 97 -0.49 -49.10 -4.14
N THR A 98 -1.80 -48.85 -4.00
CA THR A 98 -2.85 -49.85 -4.26
C THR A 98 -2.80 -50.36 -5.70
N MET A 99 -2.74 -49.46 -6.69
CA MET A 99 -2.65 -49.83 -8.11
C MET A 99 -1.43 -50.70 -8.40
N THR A 100 -0.27 -50.33 -7.85
CA THR A 100 0.99 -51.04 -8.05
C THR A 100 0.96 -52.43 -7.41
N ALA A 101 0.44 -52.54 -6.19
CA ALA A 101 0.28 -53.82 -5.50
C ALA A 101 -0.72 -54.73 -6.24
N ASN A 102 -1.86 -54.19 -6.68
CA ASN A 102 -2.85 -54.94 -7.42
C ASN A 102 -2.34 -55.40 -8.80
N LEU A 103 -1.50 -54.61 -9.47
CA LEU A 103 -0.81 -55.04 -10.68
C LEU A 103 0.14 -56.22 -10.44
N GLN A 104 0.88 -56.22 -9.32
CA GLN A 104 1.71 -57.35 -8.92
C GLN A 104 0.85 -58.60 -8.66
N TYR A 105 -0.30 -58.43 -8.01
CA TYR A 105 -1.26 -59.50 -7.81
C TYR A 105 -1.85 -60.05 -9.11
N VAL A 106 -2.17 -59.20 -10.09
CA VAL A 106 -2.57 -59.63 -11.43
C VAL A 106 -1.43 -60.34 -12.15
N SER A 107 -0.19 -59.87 -12.00
CA SER A 107 0.99 -60.57 -12.54
C SER A 107 1.16 -61.95 -11.92
N SER A 108 0.89 -62.12 -10.62
CA SER A 108 0.99 -63.42 -9.95
C SER A 108 -0.07 -64.43 -10.41
N TYR A 109 -1.18 -63.97 -10.99
CA TYR A 109 -2.20 -64.87 -11.56
C TYR A 109 -1.64 -65.75 -12.67
N ILE A 110 -0.66 -65.25 -13.44
CA ILE A 110 0.02 -65.98 -14.52
C ILE A 110 0.73 -67.24 -13.99
N GLU A 111 1.11 -67.26 -12.72
CA GLU A 111 1.81 -68.40 -12.11
C GLU A 111 0.85 -69.49 -11.58
N THR A 112 -0.45 -69.21 -11.53
CA THR A 112 -1.46 -70.11 -10.96
C THR A 112 -1.75 -71.33 -11.84
N GLU A 113 -2.17 -72.44 -11.22
CA GLU A 113 -2.60 -73.63 -11.97
C GLU A 113 -3.83 -73.36 -12.83
N LYS A 114 -4.74 -72.47 -12.38
CA LYS A 114 -5.93 -72.07 -13.12
C LYS A 114 -5.56 -71.38 -14.44
N TYR A 115 -4.60 -70.46 -14.40
CA TYR A 115 -4.04 -69.84 -15.59
C TYR A 115 -3.42 -70.88 -16.54
N LYS A 116 -2.56 -71.76 -16.01
CA LYS A 116 -1.91 -72.81 -16.82
C LYS A 116 -2.91 -73.73 -17.50
N GLN A 117 -4.03 -74.05 -16.84
CA GLN A 117 -5.11 -74.82 -17.44
C GLN A 117 -5.80 -74.05 -18.58
N ARG A 118 -6.09 -72.76 -18.40
CA ARG A 118 -6.64 -71.89 -19.45
C ARG A 118 -5.71 -71.82 -20.67
N LEU A 119 -4.40 -71.63 -20.44
CA LEU A 119 -3.40 -71.62 -21.51
C LEU A 119 -3.32 -72.97 -22.24
N LYS A 120 -3.33 -74.10 -21.52
CA LYS A 120 -3.38 -75.44 -22.11
C LYS A 120 -4.63 -75.69 -22.95
N SER A 121 -5.78 -75.16 -22.52
CA SER A 121 -7.05 -75.34 -23.26
C SER A 121 -7.05 -74.68 -24.65
N VAL A 122 -6.19 -73.69 -24.87
CA VAL A 122 -6.04 -73.00 -26.16
C VAL A 122 -4.79 -73.43 -26.93
N GLN A 123 -4.01 -74.39 -26.40
CA GLN A 123 -2.83 -74.92 -27.09
C GLN A 123 -3.24 -75.56 -28.42
N GLY A 124 -2.63 -75.07 -29.51
CA GLY A 124 -2.97 -75.42 -30.88
C GLY A 124 -3.65 -74.29 -31.68
N SER A 125 -4.23 -73.30 -31.00
CA SER A 125 -4.69 -72.06 -31.64
C SER A 125 -3.60 -70.99 -31.57
N LYS A 126 -2.84 -70.84 -32.66
CA LYS A 126 -1.70 -69.90 -32.74
C LYS A 126 -2.06 -68.45 -32.38
N ASN A 127 -3.29 -68.02 -32.66
CA ASN A 127 -3.74 -66.66 -32.35
C ASN A 127 -4.14 -66.49 -30.88
N GLU A 128 -4.90 -67.43 -30.31
CA GLU A 128 -5.33 -67.34 -28.90
C GLU A 128 -4.13 -67.48 -27.96
N GLU A 129 -3.23 -68.42 -28.23
CA GLU A 129 -2.00 -68.58 -27.45
C GLU A 129 -1.14 -67.31 -27.47
N LYS A 130 -1.04 -66.64 -28.62
CA LYS A 130 -0.35 -65.36 -28.74
C LYS A 130 -0.98 -64.27 -27.87
N TYR A 131 -2.32 -64.18 -27.81
CA TYR A 131 -2.99 -63.17 -26.99
C TYR A 131 -2.71 -63.35 -25.49
N TYR A 132 -2.59 -64.59 -25.01
CA TYR A 132 -2.19 -64.85 -23.63
C TYR A 132 -0.78 -64.31 -23.34
N TYR A 133 0.22 -64.67 -24.15
CA TYR A 133 1.58 -64.15 -23.97
C TYR A 133 1.69 -62.63 -24.16
N ASP A 134 0.93 -62.04 -25.08
CA ASP A 134 0.90 -60.59 -25.27
C ASP A 134 0.21 -59.88 -24.09
N THR A 135 -0.73 -60.54 -23.41
CA THR A 135 -1.35 -60.07 -22.16
C THR A 135 -0.36 -60.10 -20.99
N GLU A 136 0.43 -61.16 -20.85
CA GLU A 136 1.52 -61.21 -19.85
C GLU A 136 2.50 -60.04 -20.03
N LYS A 137 2.94 -59.80 -21.28
CA LYS A 137 3.79 -58.65 -21.62
C LYS A 137 3.10 -57.32 -21.37
N ALA A 138 1.79 -57.23 -21.62
CA ALA A 138 1.00 -56.03 -21.39
C ALA A 138 0.97 -55.65 -19.90
N ILE A 139 0.77 -56.62 -19.01
CA ILE A 139 0.75 -56.39 -17.56
C ILE A 139 2.09 -55.82 -17.09
N LEU A 140 3.21 -56.42 -17.52
CA LEU A 140 4.56 -55.92 -17.20
C LEU A 140 4.79 -54.49 -17.74
N LYS A 141 4.35 -54.21 -18.97
CA LYS A 141 4.45 -52.88 -19.57
C LYS A 141 3.63 -51.84 -18.83
N ILE A 142 2.42 -52.19 -18.39
CA ILE A 142 1.55 -51.30 -17.61
C ILE A 142 2.21 -51.01 -16.26
N TRP A 143 2.72 -52.02 -15.57
CA TRP A 143 3.45 -51.85 -14.31
C TRP A 143 4.66 -50.94 -14.45
N ASP A 144 5.49 -51.14 -15.48
CA ASP A 144 6.63 -50.28 -15.79
C ASP A 144 6.20 -48.83 -16.05
N HIS A 145 5.12 -48.64 -16.83
CA HIS A 145 4.60 -47.30 -17.12
C HIS A 145 4.01 -46.58 -15.89
N VAL A 146 3.38 -47.29 -14.96
CA VAL A 146 2.89 -46.71 -13.70
C VAL A 146 4.07 -46.18 -12.87
N ASN A 147 5.14 -46.97 -12.75
CA ASN A 147 6.34 -46.57 -12.03
C ASN A 147 7.06 -45.40 -12.71
N LEU A 148 7.17 -45.43 -14.05
CA LEU A 148 7.75 -44.36 -14.83
C LEU A 148 6.95 -43.05 -14.65
N ALA A 149 5.62 -43.11 -14.74
CA ALA A 149 4.76 -41.95 -14.54
C ALA A 149 4.94 -41.38 -13.13
N GLN A 150 5.00 -42.22 -12.09
CA GLN A 150 5.28 -41.76 -10.73
C GLN A 150 6.62 -41.00 -10.62
N GLN A 151 7.68 -41.54 -11.23
CA GLN A 151 9.00 -40.90 -11.19
C GLN A 151 9.02 -39.57 -11.96
N GLN A 152 8.37 -39.52 -13.13
CA GLN A 152 8.20 -38.30 -13.91
C GLN A 152 7.46 -37.22 -13.12
N TYR A 153 6.34 -37.57 -12.48
CA TYR A 153 5.59 -36.64 -11.64
C TYR A 153 6.43 -36.08 -10.50
N ARG A 154 7.15 -36.95 -9.76
CA ARG A 154 8.01 -36.54 -8.65
C ARG A 154 9.08 -35.55 -9.09
N THR A 155 9.70 -35.80 -10.25
CA THR A 155 10.75 -34.94 -10.80
C THR A 155 10.18 -33.57 -11.20
N LEU A 156 9.03 -33.55 -11.87
CA LEU A 156 8.34 -32.31 -12.26
C LEU A 156 7.91 -31.49 -11.04
N LYS A 157 7.35 -32.14 -10.02
CA LYS A 157 6.93 -31.49 -8.77
C LYS A 157 8.10 -30.90 -7.98
N GLN A 158 9.20 -31.65 -7.85
CA GLN A 158 10.42 -31.13 -7.22
C GLN A 158 10.93 -29.88 -7.94
N SER A 159 10.92 -29.88 -9.27
CA SER A 159 11.27 -28.71 -10.07
C SER A 159 10.35 -27.53 -9.75
N GLU A 160 9.02 -27.70 -9.75
CA GLU A 160 8.09 -26.61 -9.43
C GLU A 160 8.29 -26.01 -8.03
N ASP A 161 8.49 -26.85 -7.01
CA ASP A 161 8.72 -26.38 -5.65
C ASP A 161 10.05 -25.60 -5.56
N GLU A 162 11.11 -26.08 -6.22
CA GLU A 162 12.39 -25.37 -6.30
C GLU A 162 12.26 -24.04 -7.07
N TYR A 163 11.47 -24.00 -8.15
CA TYR A 163 11.16 -22.77 -8.88
C TYR A 163 10.37 -21.78 -8.03
N LYS A 164 9.35 -22.24 -7.29
CA LYS A 164 8.58 -21.39 -6.37
C LYS A 164 9.46 -20.83 -5.26
N ASP A 165 10.34 -21.63 -4.70
CA ASP A 165 11.27 -21.18 -3.65
C ASP A 165 12.27 -20.15 -4.19
N LYS A 166 12.86 -20.40 -5.38
CA LYS A 166 13.75 -19.42 -6.04
C LYS A 166 13.02 -18.12 -6.38
N PHE A 167 11.79 -18.22 -6.89
CA PHE A 167 10.96 -17.07 -7.20
C PHE A 167 10.64 -16.26 -5.94
N ASN A 168 10.13 -16.91 -4.89
CA ASN A 168 9.81 -16.26 -3.62
C ASN A 168 11.03 -15.60 -2.99
N ARG A 169 12.19 -16.27 -3.01
CA ARG A 169 13.45 -15.71 -2.49
C ARG A 169 13.91 -14.48 -3.27
N SER A 170 13.62 -14.42 -4.57
CA SER A 170 13.99 -13.30 -5.43
C SER A 170 13.00 -12.13 -5.35
N ILE A 171 11.72 -12.43 -5.18
CA ILE A 171 10.63 -11.44 -5.20
C ILE A 171 10.31 -10.87 -3.81
N SER A 172 10.43 -11.66 -2.74
CA SER A 172 10.21 -11.19 -1.36
C SER A 172 11.00 -9.91 -1.02
N PRO A 173 12.32 -9.82 -1.26
CA PRO A 173 13.05 -8.60 -0.92
C PRO A 173 12.58 -7.38 -1.74
N ILE A 174 12.19 -7.59 -3.01
CA ILE A 174 11.65 -6.53 -3.86
C ILE A 174 10.30 -6.04 -3.32
N LYS A 175 9.44 -6.97 -2.88
CA LYS A 175 8.15 -6.64 -2.29
C LYS A 175 8.31 -5.84 -1.01
N ASP A 176 9.21 -6.27 -0.12
CA ASP A 176 9.47 -5.60 1.15
C ASP A 176 10.06 -4.19 0.93
N GLU A 177 11.00 -4.06 -0.01
CA GLU A 177 11.56 -2.76 -0.40
C GLU A 177 10.49 -1.83 -0.99
N LEU A 178 9.61 -2.36 -1.84
CA LEU A 178 8.52 -1.60 -2.43
C LEU A 178 7.54 -1.13 -1.36
N GLU A 179 7.16 -1.99 -0.42
CA GLU A 179 6.24 -1.63 0.67
C GLU A 179 6.81 -0.51 1.56
N LEU A 180 8.12 -0.59 1.86
CA LEU A 180 8.82 0.48 2.61
C LEU A 180 8.83 1.79 1.84
N LYS A 181 9.14 1.77 0.53
CA LYS A 181 9.13 2.98 -0.31
C LYS A 181 7.73 3.57 -0.43
N VAL A 182 6.70 2.75 -0.58
CA VAL A 182 5.30 3.21 -0.62
C VAL A 182 4.95 3.90 0.70
N LYS A 183 5.26 3.29 1.85
CA LYS A 183 5.04 3.90 3.18
C LYS A 183 5.79 5.23 3.32
N GLU A 184 7.03 5.31 2.86
CA GLU A 184 7.81 6.56 2.91
C GLU A 184 7.19 7.66 2.04
N VAL A 185 6.74 7.32 0.82
CA VAL A 185 6.07 8.26 -0.08
C VAL A 185 4.74 8.73 0.50
N THR A 186 3.92 7.83 1.04
CA THR A 186 2.66 8.21 1.70
C THR A 186 2.89 9.17 2.85
N LYS A 187 3.90 8.91 3.70
CA LYS A 187 4.25 9.82 4.79
C LYS A 187 4.68 11.20 4.28
N LYS A 188 5.51 11.26 3.22
CA LYS A 188 5.92 12.54 2.60
C LYS A 188 4.72 13.30 2.02
N ILE A 189 3.76 12.59 1.43
CA ILE A 189 2.52 13.18 0.91
C ILE A 189 1.70 13.79 2.05
N ASP A 190 1.54 13.08 3.17
CA ASP A 190 0.82 13.60 4.34
C ASP A 190 1.50 14.85 4.93
N ASP A 191 2.84 14.84 5.01
CA ASP A 191 3.62 16.00 5.45
C ASP A 191 3.42 17.21 4.52
N ILE A 192 3.39 16.98 3.20
CA ILE A 192 3.12 18.03 2.19
C ILE A 192 1.70 18.59 2.36
N TYR A 193 0.69 17.74 2.57
CA TYR A 193 -0.68 18.20 2.79
C TYR A 193 -0.79 19.07 4.04
N SER A 194 -0.10 18.69 5.13
CA SER A 194 -0.05 19.49 6.35
C SER A 194 0.60 20.85 6.13
N GLN A 195 1.72 20.90 5.39
CA GLN A 195 2.38 22.15 5.00
C GLN A 195 1.51 23.01 4.08
N LEU A 196 0.79 22.40 3.13
CA LEU A 196 -0.11 23.13 2.24
C LEU A 196 -1.28 23.74 3.03
N LEU A 197 -1.91 22.96 3.92
CA LEU A 197 -2.97 23.45 4.80
C LEU A 197 -2.48 24.61 5.68
N THR A 198 -1.24 24.53 6.16
CA THR A 198 -0.56 25.60 6.91
C THR A 198 -0.44 26.89 6.09
N ILE A 199 0.13 26.80 4.87
CA ILE A 199 0.34 27.96 3.99
C ILE A 199 -1.00 28.60 3.64
N VAL A 200 -2.01 27.79 3.29
CA VAL A 200 -3.35 28.26 2.98
C VAL A 200 -3.98 28.94 4.20
N GLY A 201 -3.87 28.33 5.39
CA GLY A 201 -4.38 28.91 6.64
C GLY A 201 -3.78 30.27 6.98
N ILE A 202 -2.46 30.42 6.82
CA ILE A 202 -1.75 31.71 7.01
C ILE A 202 -2.27 32.74 6.02
N PHE A 203 -2.33 32.38 4.75
CA PHE A 203 -2.71 33.30 3.68
C PHE A 203 -4.17 33.76 3.82
N THR A 204 -5.11 32.85 4.06
CA THR A 204 -6.53 33.16 4.23
C THR A 204 -6.75 34.12 5.39
N ALA A 205 -6.08 33.88 6.51
CA ALA A 205 -6.25 34.73 7.67
C ALA A 205 -5.63 36.10 7.52
N LEU A 206 -4.42 36.16 6.95
CA LEU A 206 -3.76 37.42 6.64
C LEU A 206 -4.62 38.25 5.67
N ALA A 207 -5.24 37.61 4.67
CA ALA A 207 -6.16 38.28 3.76
C ALA A 207 -7.41 38.82 4.49
N PHE A 208 -8.10 38.00 5.29
CA PHE A 208 -9.29 38.46 6.02
C PHE A 208 -8.99 39.56 7.02
N LEU A 209 -7.84 39.50 7.66
CA LEU A 209 -7.41 40.48 8.64
C LEU A 209 -6.97 41.79 8.00
N LEU A 210 -6.27 41.75 6.87
CA LEU A 210 -5.91 42.95 6.11
C LEU A 210 -7.14 43.61 5.49
N PHE A 211 -7.99 42.85 4.80
CA PHE A 211 -9.19 43.42 4.18
C PHE A 211 -10.21 43.87 5.21
N GLY A 212 -10.52 43.05 6.22
CA GLY A 212 -11.41 43.44 7.31
C GLY A 212 -10.84 44.61 8.13
N GLY A 213 -9.52 44.60 8.35
CA GLY A 213 -8.79 45.66 9.01
C GLY A 213 -8.93 47.00 8.27
N LEU A 214 -8.52 47.03 7.01
CA LEU A 214 -8.55 48.24 6.18
C LEU A 214 -9.98 48.78 6.01
N THR A 215 -10.98 47.90 5.81
CA THR A 215 -12.38 48.32 5.72
C THR A 215 -12.87 48.95 7.03
N SER A 216 -12.57 48.34 8.17
CA SER A 216 -12.99 48.86 9.47
C SER A 216 -12.31 50.20 9.80
N LEU A 217 -11.01 50.33 9.52
CA LEU A 217 -10.26 51.57 9.70
C LEU A 217 -10.76 52.68 8.75
N GLY A 218 -11.06 52.34 7.50
CA GLY A 218 -11.65 53.27 6.54
C GLY A 218 -12.99 53.84 7.01
N ASN A 219 -13.85 52.99 7.60
CA ASN A 219 -15.12 53.44 8.17
C ASN A 219 -14.95 54.40 9.36
N ILE A 220 -13.91 54.20 10.19
CA ILE A 220 -13.59 55.12 11.30
C ILE A 220 -13.16 56.49 10.76
N PHE A 221 -12.30 56.52 9.73
CA PHE A 221 -11.82 57.78 9.15
C PHE A 221 -12.84 58.50 8.27
N ASN A 222 -13.82 57.79 7.71
CA ASN A 222 -14.91 58.40 6.95
C ASN A 222 -15.90 59.18 7.84
N ASN A 223 -15.79 59.12 9.16
CA ASN A 223 -16.65 59.88 10.07
C ASN A 223 -16.16 61.33 10.22
N THR A 224 -16.55 62.18 9.26
CA THR A 224 -16.13 63.59 9.13
C THR A 224 -16.60 64.52 10.25
N GLN A 225 -17.49 64.05 11.13
CA GLN A 225 -18.03 64.86 12.24
C GLN A 225 -17.13 64.87 13.48
N LEU A 226 -16.10 64.01 13.52
CA LEU A 226 -15.19 63.91 14.66
C LEU A 226 -13.96 64.80 14.47
N PRO A 227 -13.54 65.59 15.49
CA PRO A 227 -12.26 66.30 15.48
C PRO A 227 -11.10 65.34 15.21
N ILE A 228 -10.10 65.79 14.44
CA ILE A 228 -8.95 64.99 14.00
C ILE A 228 -8.25 64.29 15.19
N LEU A 229 -8.11 64.97 16.33
CA LEU A 229 -7.51 64.38 17.54
C LEU A 229 -8.33 63.20 18.11
N LYS A 230 -9.67 63.26 18.06
CA LYS A 230 -10.52 62.13 18.47
C LYS A 230 -10.41 60.97 17.49
N LEU A 231 -10.33 61.25 16.19
CA LEU A 231 -10.14 60.23 15.15
C LEU A 231 -8.81 59.48 15.32
N ILE A 232 -7.72 60.19 15.63
CA ILE A 232 -6.41 59.58 15.91
C ILE A 232 -6.48 58.67 17.15
N ILE A 233 -7.14 59.10 18.24
CA ILE A 233 -7.29 58.28 19.44
C ILE A 233 -8.07 56.99 19.14
N ILE A 234 -9.21 57.10 18.45
CA ILE A 234 -10.05 55.94 18.09
C ILE A 234 -9.28 55.01 17.14
N GLY A 235 -8.57 55.56 16.15
CA GLY A 235 -7.74 54.80 15.21
C GLY A 235 -6.58 54.07 15.89
N CYS A 236 -5.91 54.67 16.87
CA CYS A 236 -4.86 54.01 17.64
C CYS A 236 -5.39 52.91 18.56
N ILE A 237 -6.55 53.12 19.22
CA ILE A 237 -7.21 52.08 20.03
C ILE A 237 -7.60 50.89 19.14
N TRP A 238 -8.16 51.17 17.97
CA TRP A 238 -8.48 50.15 16.98
C TRP A 238 -7.21 49.43 16.47
N GLY A 239 -6.12 50.17 16.24
CA GLY A 239 -4.81 49.64 15.86
C GLY A 239 -4.23 48.66 16.88
N ILE A 240 -4.39 48.93 18.19
CA ILE A 240 -4.00 47.99 19.25
C ILE A 240 -4.85 46.71 19.18
N GLY A 241 -6.16 46.85 18.92
CA GLY A 241 -7.08 45.72 18.78
C GLY A 241 -6.74 44.81 17.59
N ILE A 242 -6.50 45.39 16.42
CA ILE A 242 -6.15 44.61 15.22
C ILE A 242 -4.79 43.94 15.39
N LEU A 243 -3.78 44.63 15.94
CA LEU A 243 -2.44 44.09 16.13
C LEU A 243 -2.43 42.88 17.10
N ASN A 244 -3.18 42.97 18.20
CA ASN A 244 -3.34 41.85 19.13
C ASN A 244 -4.13 40.69 18.52
N THR A 245 -5.11 40.98 17.66
CA THR A 245 -5.85 39.94 16.92
C THR A 245 -4.95 39.21 15.92
N VAL A 246 -4.10 39.94 15.18
CA VAL A 246 -3.06 39.36 14.32
C VAL A 246 -2.15 38.44 15.12
N PHE A 247 -1.71 38.91 16.29
CA PHE A 247 -0.81 38.14 17.15
C PHE A 247 -1.43 36.83 17.63
N VAL A 248 -2.66 36.87 18.15
CA VAL A 248 -3.39 35.64 18.56
C VAL A 248 -3.58 34.71 17.38
N PHE A 249 -3.90 35.24 16.20
CA PHE A 249 -4.10 34.42 15.01
C PHE A 249 -2.82 33.71 14.56
N LEU A 250 -1.70 34.43 14.49
CA LEU A 250 -0.38 33.85 14.19
C LEU A 250 0.07 32.84 15.25
N PHE A 251 -0.26 33.08 16.52
CA PHE A 251 0.00 32.13 17.61
C PHE A 251 -0.84 30.85 17.45
N CYS A 252 -2.10 30.96 17.04
CA CYS A 252 -2.94 29.79 16.74
C CYS A 252 -2.38 28.98 15.57
N ILE A 253 -1.91 29.64 14.51
CA ILE A 253 -1.23 28.97 13.39
C ILE A 253 0.03 28.26 13.90
N GLU A 254 0.88 28.94 14.69
CA GLU A 254 2.08 28.34 15.28
C GLU A 254 1.76 27.04 16.05
N LYS A 255 0.66 27.06 16.81
CA LYS A 255 0.20 25.89 17.58
C LYS A 255 -0.39 24.77 16.72
N ILE A 256 -1.13 25.10 15.66
CA ILE A 256 -1.72 24.10 14.75
C ILE A 256 -0.63 23.42 13.92
N THR A 257 0.41 24.16 13.56
CA THR A 257 1.42 23.74 12.58
C THR A 257 2.64 23.11 13.23
N ASN A 258 2.82 23.27 14.55
CA ASN A 258 4.02 22.86 15.30
C ASN A 258 5.33 23.38 14.69
N LEU A 259 5.26 24.41 13.84
CA LEU A 259 6.42 25.09 13.29
C LEU A 259 6.82 26.17 14.30
N ASP A 260 7.97 26.00 14.94
CA ASP A 260 8.46 26.96 15.92
C ASP A 260 8.98 28.20 15.16
N PHE A 261 8.15 29.25 15.06
CA PHE A 261 8.54 30.53 14.44
C PHE A 261 9.56 31.32 15.30
N GLY A 262 9.96 30.78 16.45
CA GLY A 262 10.97 31.36 17.34
C GLY A 262 12.38 30.90 17.00
N ASN A 263 13.37 31.70 17.40
CA ASN A 263 14.79 31.36 17.28
C ASN A 263 15.06 30.05 18.03
N SER A 264 15.12 28.96 17.28
CA SER A 264 15.23 27.59 17.75
C SER A 264 16.54 27.39 18.49
N LYS A 265 16.47 27.44 19.83
CA LYS A 265 17.20 26.64 20.83
C LYS A 265 16.98 27.28 22.21
N LYS A 266 16.42 26.50 23.14
CA LYS A 266 16.09 26.80 24.55
C LYS A 266 14.64 27.29 24.77
N ASN A 267 13.81 26.32 25.18
CA ASN A 267 12.42 26.40 25.65
C ASN A 267 12.27 27.18 26.99
N LYS A 268 13.06 28.24 27.22
CA LYS A 268 13.16 28.95 28.51
C LYS A 268 13.16 30.47 28.39
N TYR A 269 12.79 31.04 27.24
CA TYR A 269 12.68 32.49 27.12
C TYR A 269 11.27 32.98 27.52
N PRO A 270 11.15 34.04 28.33
CA PRO A 270 9.86 34.64 28.65
C PRO A 270 9.16 35.13 27.37
N ILE A 271 7.82 35.08 27.33
CA ILE A 271 6.95 35.42 26.17
C ILE A 271 7.33 36.78 25.55
N PHE A 272 7.78 37.72 26.38
CA PHE A 272 8.28 39.05 26.00
C PHE A 272 9.45 39.03 25.00
N ARG A 273 10.32 38.00 25.05
CA ARG A 273 11.47 37.86 24.13
C ARG A 273 11.08 37.15 22.84
N LYS A 274 10.10 36.23 22.89
CA LYS A 274 9.64 35.48 21.70
C LYS A 274 8.91 36.39 20.70
N TYR A 275 8.16 37.38 21.19
CA TYR A 275 7.37 38.28 20.35
C TYR A 275 7.72 39.77 20.58
N LEU A 276 9.02 40.08 20.54
CA LEU A 276 9.55 41.42 20.82
C LEU A 276 8.86 42.52 19.98
N ILE A 277 8.60 42.23 18.70
CA ILE A 277 8.00 43.21 17.76
C ILE A 277 6.58 43.63 18.16
N VAL A 278 5.78 42.73 18.71
CA VAL A 278 4.39 42.99 19.14
C VAL A 278 4.40 43.96 20.32
N TRP A 279 5.21 43.67 21.34
CA TRP A 279 5.31 44.50 22.53
C TRP A 279 5.84 45.92 22.25
N TRP A 280 6.82 46.07 21.36
CA TRP A 280 7.30 47.40 20.96
C TRP A 280 6.25 48.17 20.16
N SER A 281 5.48 47.49 19.32
CA SER A 281 4.40 48.11 18.53
C SER A 281 3.24 48.58 19.42
N ASP A 282 2.81 47.75 20.38
CA ASP A 282 1.78 48.12 21.35
C ASP A 282 2.22 49.28 22.25
N PHE A 283 3.48 49.29 22.69
CA PHE A 283 4.04 50.40 23.47
C PHE A 283 4.04 51.70 22.67
N PHE A 284 4.42 51.66 21.39
CA PHE A 284 4.39 52.82 20.51
C PHE A 284 2.96 53.36 20.31
N LEU A 285 1.99 52.48 20.02
CA LEU A 285 0.59 52.87 19.83
C LEU A 285 -0.02 53.44 21.12
N LEU A 286 0.25 52.83 22.28
CA LEU A 286 -0.21 53.33 23.58
C LEU A 286 0.38 54.71 23.90
N SER A 287 1.66 54.93 23.56
CA SER A 287 2.31 56.22 23.69
C SER A 287 1.66 57.28 22.80
N MET A 288 1.28 56.95 21.55
CA MET A 288 0.51 57.86 20.70
C MET A 288 -0.85 58.20 21.31
N VAL A 289 -1.59 57.21 21.82
CA VAL A 289 -2.90 57.45 22.49
C VAL A 289 -2.75 58.41 23.67
N ALA A 290 -1.73 58.22 24.50
CA ALA A 290 -1.48 59.08 25.67
C ALA A 290 -1.18 60.54 25.26
N LEU A 291 -0.32 60.73 24.25
CA LEU A 291 0.01 62.06 23.73
C LEU A 291 -1.21 62.74 23.08
N SER A 292 -1.98 62.00 22.26
CA SER A 292 -3.17 62.53 21.60
C SER A 292 -4.30 62.83 22.58
N SER A 293 -4.46 62.02 23.64
CA SER A 293 -5.44 62.24 24.70
C SER A 293 -5.08 63.45 25.57
N TRP A 294 -3.79 63.68 25.84
CA TRP A 294 -3.32 64.90 26.50
C TRP A 294 -3.56 66.14 25.64
N ALA A 295 -3.23 66.09 24.35
CA ALA A 295 -3.51 67.18 23.40
C ALA A 295 -5.01 67.47 23.29
N TYR A 296 -5.85 66.43 23.23
CA TYR A 296 -7.31 66.55 23.22
C TYR A 296 -7.85 67.15 24.53
N TYR A 297 -7.32 66.73 25.68
CA TYR A 297 -7.66 67.27 27.00
C TYR A 297 -7.38 68.77 27.09
N ILE A 298 -6.22 69.22 26.57
CA ILE A 298 -5.84 70.65 26.50
C ILE A 298 -6.83 71.44 25.64
N GLN A 299 -7.25 70.89 24.49
CA GLN A 299 -8.15 71.58 23.58
C GLN A 299 -9.59 71.71 24.11
N ASN A 300 -10.06 70.72 24.89
CA ASN A 300 -11.46 70.64 25.32
C ASN A 300 -11.73 71.27 26.70
N ARG A 301 -10.71 71.53 27.53
CA ARG A 301 -10.89 72.15 28.86
C ARG A 301 -10.47 73.63 28.87
N LYS A 302 -11.46 74.52 28.92
CA LYS A 302 -11.35 75.79 29.66
C LYS A 302 -11.28 75.44 31.15
N ILE A 303 -10.09 75.17 31.67
CA ILE A 303 -9.94 74.56 32.99
C ILE A 303 -10.25 75.61 34.09
N LEU A 304 -11.36 75.38 34.79
CA LEU A 304 -11.96 76.31 35.74
C LEU A 304 -11.07 76.57 36.96
N ASN A 305 -10.76 77.86 37.16
CA ASN A 305 -10.40 78.59 38.38
C ASN A 305 -9.13 78.21 39.18
N TRP A 306 -8.76 76.94 39.35
CA TRP A 306 -7.55 76.58 40.14
C TRP A 306 -6.25 76.69 39.33
N PHE A 307 -6.30 76.34 38.04
CA PHE A 307 -5.16 76.42 37.12
C PHE A 307 -5.01 77.80 36.47
N GLU A 308 -6.09 78.62 36.47
CA GLU A 308 -6.10 79.96 35.90
C GLU A 308 -5.14 80.91 36.64
N ASN A 309 -4.94 80.67 37.94
CA ASN A 309 -4.01 81.44 38.77
C ASN A 309 -2.54 81.09 38.49
N ILE A 310 -2.25 79.86 38.05
CA ILE A 310 -0.91 79.39 37.67
C ILE A 310 -0.61 79.75 36.20
N CYS A 311 -1.62 79.71 35.33
CA CYS A 311 -1.50 80.07 33.92
C CYS A 311 -1.38 81.58 33.65
N LYS A 312 -1.80 82.45 34.57
CA LYS A 312 -1.67 83.92 34.40
C LYS A 312 -0.22 84.40 34.42
N THR A 313 0.70 83.65 35.02
CA THR A 313 2.11 84.07 35.11
C THR A 313 2.91 83.67 33.87
N GLN A 314 2.73 82.45 33.33
CA GLN A 314 3.33 81.99 32.06
C GLN A 314 2.60 80.75 31.47
N PRO A 315 1.69 80.90 30.48
CA PRO A 315 0.93 79.78 29.90
C PRO A 315 1.79 78.80 29.08
N GLN A 316 2.93 79.25 28.56
CA GLN A 316 3.86 78.40 27.81
C GLN A 316 4.59 77.40 28.71
N ILE A 317 4.87 77.75 29.97
CA ILE A 317 5.62 76.89 30.89
C ILE A 317 4.76 75.72 31.35
N ALA A 318 3.46 75.94 31.62
CA ALA A 318 2.56 74.88 32.07
C ALA A 318 2.33 73.79 30.99
N THR A 319 2.25 74.19 29.72
CA THR A 319 2.10 73.25 28.60
C THR A 319 3.38 72.46 28.37
N ILE A 320 4.53 73.14 28.35
CA ILE A 320 5.85 72.51 28.22
C ILE A 320 6.08 71.50 29.36
N LEU A 321 5.76 71.88 30.59
CA LEU A 321 5.95 71.02 31.77
C LEU A 321 5.09 69.75 31.71
N GLY A 322 3.85 69.84 31.23
CA GLY A 322 2.98 68.68 30.99
C GLY A 322 3.52 67.72 29.91
N PHE A 323 3.98 68.27 28.78
CA PHE A 323 4.62 67.45 27.73
C PHE A 323 5.91 66.79 28.24
N VAL A 324 6.74 67.51 29.00
CA VAL A 324 7.99 67.00 29.57
C VAL A 324 7.71 65.85 30.55
N ILE A 325 6.67 65.96 31.40
CA ILE A 325 6.29 64.87 32.33
C ILE A 325 5.85 63.62 31.57
N ILE A 326 5.03 63.76 30.52
CA ILE A 326 4.55 62.61 29.75
C ILE A 326 5.71 61.95 28.98
N ILE A 327 6.59 62.75 28.36
CA ILE A 327 7.79 62.24 27.70
C ILE A 327 8.71 61.54 28.70
N LEU A 328 8.89 62.08 29.91
CA LEU A 328 9.64 61.43 30.98
C LEU A 328 9.02 60.08 31.37
N LEU A 329 7.70 59.99 31.52
CA LEU A 329 6.99 58.74 31.82
C LEU A 329 7.15 57.71 30.69
N ILE A 330 7.04 58.14 29.43
CA ILE A 330 7.27 57.29 28.26
C ILE A 330 8.72 56.80 28.23
N CYS A 331 9.70 57.69 28.46
CA CYS A 331 11.11 57.31 28.51
C CYS A 331 11.45 56.38 29.69
N LEU A 332 10.81 56.56 30.85
CA LEU A 332 10.96 55.66 32.00
C LEU A 332 10.36 54.29 31.71
N MET A 333 9.14 54.23 31.15
CA MET A 333 8.50 52.98 30.74
C MET A 333 9.29 52.29 29.62
N GLY A 334 9.79 53.04 28.64
CA GLY A 334 10.66 52.55 27.58
C GLY A 334 12.00 52.02 28.13
N LYS A 335 12.60 52.69 29.13
CA LYS A 335 13.78 52.19 29.84
C LYS A 335 13.48 50.93 30.66
N ILE A 336 12.31 50.83 31.29
CA ILE A 336 11.88 49.63 32.03
C ILE A 336 11.69 48.46 31.05
N LEU A 337 11.02 48.70 29.91
CA LEU A 337 10.84 47.70 28.86
C LEU A 337 12.19 47.28 28.28
N TYR A 338 13.06 48.24 27.94
CA TYR A 338 14.42 47.98 27.46
C TYR A 338 15.26 47.18 28.47
N ARG A 339 15.21 47.54 29.75
CA ARG A 339 15.88 46.80 30.83
C ARG A 339 15.32 45.38 30.97
N LYS A 340 14.00 45.19 30.92
CA LYS A 340 13.39 43.84 30.93
C LYS A 340 13.76 43.02 29.69
N THR A 341 14.02 43.67 28.55
CA THR A 341 14.49 43.00 27.34
C THR A 341 16.01 42.72 27.33
N LYS A 342 16.82 43.51 28.06
CA LYS A 342 18.31 43.42 28.07
C LYS A 342 18.89 42.73 29.32
N ALA A 343 18.26 42.80 30.49
CA ALA A 343 18.76 42.19 31.73
C ALA A 343 18.82 40.65 31.67
N CYS A 344 18.18 40.01 30.68
CA CYS A 344 18.33 38.59 30.38
C CYS A 344 19.37 38.35 29.26
N HIS A 345 20.44 39.16 29.25
CA HIS A 345 21.58 39.05 28.32
C HIS A 345 22.91 38.90 29.07
N ILE A 346 22.91 38.93 30.42
CA ILE A 346 24.13 38.95 31.26
C ILE A 346 24.31 37.65 32.07
N ASP A 347 23.30 36.78 32.16
CA ASP A 347 23.44 35.43 32.76
C ASP A 347 23.60 34.35 31.67
N GLU A 348 24.55 34.53 30.73
CA GLU A 348 25.10 33.46 29.90
C GLU A 348 26.60 33.27 30.16
#